data_AF-A0A9X1RXZ9-F1
#
_entry.id   AF-A0A9X1RXZ9-F1
#
_cell.length_a   1.000
_cell.length_b   1.000
_cell.length_c   1.000
_cell.angle_alpha   90.00
_cell.angle_beta   90.00
_cell.angle_gamma   90.00
#
_symmetry.space_group_name_H-M   'P 1'
#
loop_
_entity.id
_entity.type
_entity.pdbx_description
1 polymer ?
#
loop_
_entity_poly.entity_id
_entity_poly.type
_entity_poly.pdbx_seq_one_letter_code
_entity_poly.pdbx_strand_id
1 'polypeptide(L)'
;MTPLTTDLTDRLARSEETALLVPLLRLLVAGDPVTIEQLATATALTADEVRTRLAASPDTEYDDQGRIIGQGLTLRPTTHRFTVAGEELYTWCAFDTLIFPTLLDRPARVESISPASGDTIRVTVDSTAGVTSVEPATAVVSLVSPEAMHSIRSSFCNQVHYFASREDAAGWLTEHPMAQILTVADAFEVGSTLITEMLERPRTGADELSGSCCGPETCC
;
A
#
# COMPACT_ATOMS: atom_id res chain seq x y z
N MET A 1 9.13 -9.30 -15.76
CA MET A 1 8.47 -9.78 -14.53
C MET A 1 8.31 -11.30 -14.60
N THR A 2 8.39 -11.99 -13.47
CA THR A 2 8.18 -13.45 -13.38
C THR A 2 6.67 -13.76 -13.24
N PRO A 3 6.22 -15.01 -13.50
CA PRO A 3 4.81 -15.37 -13.33
C PRO A 3 4.24 -15.07 -11.93
N LEU A 4 5.06 -15.23 -10.89
CA LEU A 4 4.69 -14.93 -9.50
C LEU A 4 4.44 -13.44 -9.27
N THR A 5 5.31 -12.57 -9.81
CA THR A 5 5.14 -11.12 -9.67
C THR A 5 3.94 -10.59 -10.45
N THR A 6 3.62 -11.19 -11.60
CA THR A 6 2.42 -10.83 -12.38
C THR A 6 1.15 -11.23 -11.63
N ASP A 7 1.07 -12.47 -11.13
CA ASP A 7 -0.07 -12.94 -10.31
C ASP A 7 -0.28 -12.08 -9.05
N LEU A 8 0.80 -11.74 -8.34
CA LEU A 8 0.73 -10.88 -7.16
C LEU A 8 0.16 -9.49 -7.49
N THR A 9 0.64 -8.88 -8.58
CA THR A 9 0.22 -7.54 -9.03
C THR A 9 -1.28 -7.55 -9.36
N ASP A 10 -1.72 -8.50 -10.18
CA ASP A 10 -3.12 -8.66 -10.57
C ASP A 10 -4.05 -8.78 -9.35
N ARG A 11 -3.61 -9.53 -8.34
CA ARG A 11 -4.41 -9.82 -7.14
C ARG A 11 -4.49 -8.64 -6.19
N LEU A 12 -3.38 -7.95 -5.97
CA LEU A 12 -3.36 -6.71 -5.18
C LEU A 12 -4.20 -5.61 -5.86
N ALA A 13 -4.10 -5.48 -7.20
CA ALA A 13 -4.86 -4.51 -7.96
C ALA A 13 -6.37 -4.77 -7.96
N ARG A 14 -6.81 -6.02 -7.70
CA ARG A 14 -8.24 -6.41 -7.66
C ARG A 14 -8.89 -6.18 -6.29
N SER A 15 -8.14 -5.76 -5.28
CA SER A 15 -8.71 -5.42 -3.97
C SER A 15 -9.62 -4.19 -4.10
N GLU A 16 -10.88 -4.30 -3.66
CA GLU A 16 -11.88 -3.21 -3.64
C GLU A 16 -11.45 -2.02 -2.76
N GLU A 17 -10.38 -2.17 -1.99
CA GLU A 17 -9.81 -1.21 -1.04
C GLU A 17 -9.19 0.02 -1.69
N THR A 18 -8.95 -0.02 -3.00
CA THR A 18 -8.20 1.01 -3.74
C THR A 18 -8.86 2.40 -3.68
N ALA A 19 -10.19 2.48 -3.61
CA ALA A 19 -10.91 3.75 -3.65
C ALA A 19 -10.73 4.60 -2.38
N LEU A 20 -10.57 3.96 -1.21
CA LEU A 20 -10.31 4.67 0.05
C LEU A 20 -8.83 4.86 0.33
N LEU A 21 -7.98 3.98 -0.20
CA LEU A 21 -6.56 3.92 0.12
C LEU A 21 -5.85 5.25 -0.16
N VAL A 22 -5.85 5.75 -1.40
CA VAL A 22 -5.08 6.96 -1.73
C VAL A 22 -5.55 8.20 -0.95
N PRO A 23 -6.86 8.50 -0.85
CA PRO A 23 -7.34 9.59 0.00
C PRO A 23 -6.95 9.44 1.47
N LEU A 24 -7.04 8.23 2.03
CA LEU A 24 -6.66 7.97 3.41
C LEU A 24 -5.15 8.15 3.65
N LEU A 25 -4.30 7.62 2.76
CA LEU A 25 -2.84 7.81 2.82
C LEU A 25 -2.50 9.30 2.84
N ARG A 26 -3.13 10.11 1.96
CA ARG A 26 -2.90 11.56 1.89
C ARG A 26 -3.31 12.30 3.16
N LEU A 27 -4.36 11.84 3.84
CA LEU A 27 -4.77 12.40 5.13
C LEU A 27 -3.79 11.99 6.25
N LEU A 28 -3.38 10.71 6.30
CA LEU A 28 -2.44 10.19 7.31
C LEU A 28 -1.04 10.81 7.22
N VAL A 29 -0.62 11.28 6.04
CA VAL A 29 0.68 11.97 5.86
C VAL A 29 0.81 13.23 6.70
N ALA A 30 -0.29 13.81 7.19
CA ALA A 30 -0.26 14.93 8.12
C ALA A 30 0.23 14.55 9.54
N GLY A 31 0.39 13.26 9.85
CA GLY A 31 0.85 12.79 11.17
C GLY A 31 -0.25 12.69 12.23
N ASP A 32 -1.50 13.02 11.88
CA ASP A 32 -2.64 13.01 12.79
C ASP A 32 -3.65 11.87 12.48
N PRO A 33 -4.37 11.34 13.49
CA PRO A 33 -5.46 10.41 13.28
C PRO A 33 -6.57 10.99 12.39
N VAL A 34 -7.13 10.16 11.52
CA VAL A 34 -8.13 10.55 10.52
C VAL A 34 -9.53 10.14 10.97
N THR A 35 -10.49 11.06 10.98
CA THR A 35 -11.89 10.73 11.25
C THR A 35 -12.59 10.20 10.00
N ILE A 36 -13.70 9.48 10.22
CA ILE A 36 -14.56 8.99 9.13
C ILE A 36 -15.08 10.16 8.28
N GLU A 37 -15.41 11.29 8.90
CA GLU A 37 -15.93 12.49 8.24
C GLU A 37 -14.88 13.16 7.36
N GLN A 38 -13.61 13.19 7.80
CA GLN A 38 -12.50 13.68 6.98
C GLN A 38 -12.31 12.79 5.75
N LEU A 39 -12.33 11.46 5.92
CA LEU A 39 -12.20 10.53 4.81
C LEU A 39 -13.41 10.58 3.86
N ALA A 40 -14.62 10.70 4.38
CA ALA A 40 -15.84 10.90 3.61
C ALA A 40 -15.76 12.15 2.74
N THR A 41 -15.30 13.26 3.32
CA THR A 41 -15.07 14.52 2.60
C THR A 41 -14.03 14.35 1.49
N ALA A 42 -12.90 13.71 1.79
CA ALA A 42 -11.83 13.49 0.83
C ALA A 42 -12.19 12.53 -0.32
N THR A 43 -13.15 11.65 -0.10
CA THR A 43 -13.63 10.65 -1.08
C THR A 43 -14.93 11.05 -1.79
N ALA A 44 -15.57 12.14 -1.35
CA ALA A 44 -16.93 12.54 -1.76
C ALA A 44 -17.98 11.43 -1.53
N LEU A 45 -17.78 10.59 -0.51
CA LEU A 45 -18.72 9.56 -0.06
C LEU A 45 -19.45 10.03 1.19
N THR A 46 -20.54 9.35 1.52
CA THR A 46 -21.18 9.48 2.84
C THR A 46 -20.37 8.76 3.92
N ALA A 47 -20.53 9.18 5.18
CA ALA A 47 -19.87 8.51 6.31
C ALA A 47 -20.25 7.03 6.42
N ASP A 48 -21.49 6.67 6.09
CA ASP A 48 -21.97 5.27 6.13
C ASP A 48 -21.35 4.40 5.03
N GLU A 49 -21.16 4.95 3.82
CA GLU A 49 -20.43 4.27 2.75
C GLU A 49 -18.97 4.04 3.12
N VAL A 50 -18.31 5.03 3.72
CA VAL A 50 -16.94 4.89 4.22
C VAL A 50 -16.85 3.79 5.28
N ARG A 51 -17.75 3.81 6.28
CA ARG A 51 -17.79 2.76 7.32
C ARG A 51 -18.00 1.37 6.73
N THR A 52 -18.91 1.24 5.77
CA THR A 52 -19.21 -0.04 5.11
C THR A 52 -17.99 -0.58 4.37
N ARG A 53 -17.29 0.28 3.62
CA ARG A 53 -16.07 -0.10 2.90
C ARG A 53 -14.93 -0.45 3.85
N LEU A 54 -14.72 0.33 4.91
CA LEU A 54 -13.71 0.02 5.92
C LEU A 54 -14.00 -1.27 6.70
N ALA A 55 -15.27 -1.64 6.88
CA ALA A 55 -15.64 -2.90 7.50
C ALA A 55 -15.22 -4.13 6.67
N ALA A 56 -15.02 -3.96 5.36
CA ALA A 56 -14.45 -4.99 4.49
C ALA A 56 -12.90 -5.08 4.59
N SER A 57 -12.25 -4.11 5.25
CA SER A 57 -10.82 -4.03 5.48
C SER A 57 -10.48 -4.26 6.96
N PRO A 58 -10.48 -5.52 7.44
CA PRO A 58 -10.33 -5.85 8.86
C PRO A 58 -8.98 -5.43 9.45
N ASP A 59 -7.98 -5.17 8.60
CA ASP A 59 -6.64 -4.77 9.03
C ASP A 59 -6.52 -3.28 9.39
N THR A 60 -7.55 -2.47 9.12
CA THR A 60 -7.55 -1.03 9.42
C THR A 60 -7.33 -0.79 10.91
N GLU A 61 -6.34 0.04 11.24
CA GLU A 61 -5.99 0.36 12.62
C GLU A 61 -6.75 1.60 13.08
N TYR A 62 -7.32 1.51 14.29
CA TYR A 62 -8.03 2.60 14.94
C TYR A 62 -7.40 2.94 16.31
N ASP A 63 -7.54 4.18 16.73
CA ASP A 63 -7.27 4.60 18.12
C ASP A 63 -8.48 4.35 19.05
N ASP A 64 -8.31 4.66 20.33
CA ASP A 64 -9.36 4.48 21.35
C ASP A 64 -10.61 5.35 21.12
N GLN A 65 -10.53 6.34 20.23
CA GLN A 65 -11.63 7.22 19.84
C GLN A 65 -12.31 6.76 18.54
N GLY A 66 -11.87 5.65 17.94
CA GLY A 66 -12.39 5.13 16.68
C GLY A 66 -11.95 5.94 15.46
N ARG A 67 -10.88 6.74 15.57
CA ARG A 67 -10.25 7.42 14.43
C ARG A 67 -9.26 6.48 13.78
N ILE A 68 -9.12 6.56 12.47
CA ILE A 68 -8.21 5.74 11.68
C ILE A 68 -6.79 6.23 11.93
N ILE A 69 -5.91 5.32 12.32
CA ILE A 69 -4.48 5.58 12.53
C ILE A 69 -3.59 4.78 11.60
N GLY A 70 -4.14 3.83 10.84
CA GLY A 70 -3.33 3.10 9.87
C GLY A 70 -4.09 2.21 8.89
N GLN A 71 -3.60 2.22 7.65
CA GLN A 71 -3.97 1.29 6.58
C GLN A 71 -2.79 1.21 5.60
N GLY A 72 -1.90 0.23 5.79
CA GLY A 72 -0.60 0.18 5.13
C GLY A 72 0.39 1.22 5.70
N LEU A 73 0.08 2.52 5.56
CA LEU A 73 0.74 3.62 6.27
C LEU A 73 0.09 3.77 7.65
N THR A 74 0.87 3.99 8.70
CA THR A 74 0.36 4.01 10.07
C THR A 74 1.12 4.96 10.99
N LEU A 75 0.42 5.51 11.97
CA LEU A 75 0.98 6.28 13.09
C LEU A 75 1.54 5.36 14.18
N ARG A 76 1.20 4.07 14.16
CA ARG A 76 1.68 3.09 15.14
C ARG A 76 3.10 2.65 14.77
N PRO A 77 4.06 2.70 15.71
CA PRO A 77 5.42 2.26 15.43
C PRO A 77 5.50 0.84 14.87
N THR A 78 6.24 0.69 13.77
CA THR A 78 6.64 -0.60 13.18
C THR A 78 8.15 -0.61 12.95
N THR A 79 8.67 -1.73 12.47
CA THR A 79 10.08 -1.84 12.05
C THR A 79 10.41 -0.91 10.87
N HIS A 80 9.43 -0.54 10.06
CA HIS A 80 9.61 0.25 8.84
C HIS A 80 9.28 1.71 9.13
N ARG A 81 10.28 2.48 9.55
CA ARG A 81 10.16 3.94 9.69
C ARG A 81 10.07 4.58 8.32
N PHE A 82 9.12 5.47 8.16
CA PHE A 82 8.77 6.11 6.90
C PHE A 82 8.63 7.62 7.09
N THR A 83 9.67 8.36 6.74
CA THR A 83 9.67 9.82 6.82
C THR A 83 9.23 10.42 5.50
N VAL A 84 8.12 11.16 5.50
CA VAL A 84 7.52 11.77 4.30
C VAL A 84 6.95 13.13 4.65
N ALA A 85 7.10 14.12 3.75
CA ALA A 85 6.58 15.49 3.97
C ALA A 85 7.02 16.18 5.28
N GLY A 86 8.10 15.71 5.92
CA GLY A 86 8.59 16.24 7.20
C GLY A 86 8.08 15.47 8.42
N GLU A 87 7.12 14.56 8.25
CA GLU A 87 6.56 13.72 9.30
C GLU A 87 7.25 12.36 9.36
N GLU A 88 7.44 11.84 10.57
CA GLU A 88 7.90 10.47 10.81
C GLU A 88 6.71 9.55 11.07
N LEU A 89 6.45 8.66 10.12
CA LEU A 89 5.37 7.67 10.14
C LEU A 89 5.97 6.27 10.03
N TYR A 90 5.11 5.28 9.86
CA TYR A 90 5.51 3.89 9.73
C TYR A 90 4.71 3.20 8.63
N THR A 91 5.24 2.12 8.07
CA THR A 91 4.47 1.24 7.17
C THR A 91 4.37 -0.18 7.69
N TRP A 92 3.41 -0.95 7.18
CA TRP A 92 3.21 -2.34 7.60
C TRP A 92 4.27 -3.30 7.05
N CYS A 93 4.80 -3.05 5.85
CA CYS A 93 5.86 -3.89 5.28
C CYS A 93 6.89 -3.10 4.46
N ALA A 94 7.94 -3.80 4.01
CA ALA A 94 8.96 -3.25 3.12
C ALA A 94 8.38 -2.76 1.78
N PHE A 95 7.43 -3.48 1.20
CA PHE A 95 6.86 -3.14 -0.12
C PHE A 95 6.04 -1.85 -0.08
N ASP A 96 5.28 -1.63 1.00
CA ASP A 96 4.55 -0.37 1.27
C ASP A 96 5.47 0.86 1.18
N THR A 97 6.69 0.74 1.73
CA THR A 97 7.68 1.84 1.71
C THR A 97 8.12 2.23 0.29
N LEU A 98 7.99 1.32 -0.68
CA LEU A 98 8.39 1.53 -2.06
C LEU A 98 7.25 2.11 -2.91
N ILE A 99 6.00 1.78 -2.60
CA ILE A 99 4.83 2.18 -3.40
C ILE A 99 4.19 3.50 -2.96
N PHE A 100 4.16 3.78 -1.65
CA PHE A 100 3.49 4.97 -1.13
C PHE A 100 4.09 6.30 -1.58
N PRO A 101 5.41 6.47 -1.76
CA PRO A 101 5.97 7.72 -2.26
C PRO A 101 5.34 8.19 -3.58
N THR A 102 5.11 7.26 -4.51
CA THR A 102 4.44 7.53 -5.78
C THR A 102 2.96 7.85 -5.60
N LEU A 103 2.22 7.10 -4.77
CA LEU A 103 0.79 7.37 -4.49
C LEU A 103 0.56 8.73 -3.79
N LEU A 104 1.53 9.14 -2.97
CA LEU A 104 1.51 10.39 -2.22
C LEU A 104 2.02 11.58 -3.02
N ASP A 105 2.69 11.35 -4.15
CA ASP A 105 3.44 12.37 -4.90
C ASP A 105 4.42 13.14 -4.00
N ARG A 106 5.14 12.39 -3.15
CA ARG A 106 6.12 12.90 -2.19
C ARG A 106 7.29 11.93 -2.05
N PRO A 107 8.55 12.41 -2.01
CA PRO A 107 9.68 11.55 -1.71
C PRO A 107 9.63 11.10 -0.25
N ALA A 108 10.15 9.90 0.01
CA ALA A 108 10.24 9.36 1.36
C ALA A 108 11.65 8.83 1.68
N ARG A 109 12.00 8.90 2.96
CA ARG A 109 13.16 8.23 3.52
C ARG A 109 12.70 7.09 4.41
N VAL A 110 13.32 5.94 4.24
CA VAL A 110 12.97 4.70 4.91
C VAL A 110 14.14 4.26 5.77
N GLU A 111 13.85 3.84 7.00
CA GLU A 111 14.77 3.10 7.84
C GLU A 111 14.08 1.82 8.31
N SER A 112 14.74 0.69 8.15
CA SER A 112 14.23 -0.63 8.53
C SER A 112 15.35 -1.48 9.11
N ILE A 113 14.98 -2.59 9.73
CA ILE A 113 15.92 -3.57 10.30
C ILE A 113 15.72 -4.93 9.61
N SER A 114 16.82 -5.62 9.29
CA SER A 114 16.74 -7.01 8.83
C SER A 114 16.27 -7.91 9.97
N PRO A 115 15.25 -8.75 9.77
CA PRO A 115 14.82 -9.70 10.80
C PRO A 115 15.84 -10.84 11.02
N ALA A 116 16.78 -11.06 10.09
CA ALA A 116 17.78 -12.12 10.19
C ALA A 116 19.04 -11.67 10.94
N SER A 117 19.65 -10.56 10.52
CA SER A 117 20.91 -10.04 11.09
C SER A 117 20.71 -8.96 12.14
N GLY A 118 19.59 -8.23 12.12
CA GLY A 118 19.42 -7.00 12.88
C GLY A 118 20.11 -5.78 12.25
N ASP A 119 20.69 -5.92 11.06
CA ASP A 119 21.35 -4.82 10.37
C ASP A 119 20.34 -3.75 9.92
N THR A 120 20.79 -2.48 9.94
CA THR A 120 19.98 -1.35 9.49
C THR A 120 20.00 -1.22 7.98
N ILE A 121 18.83 -1.07 7.38
CA ILE A 121 18.61 -0.78 5.97
C ILE A 121 18.02 0.62 5.85
N ARG A 122 18.59 1.44 4.95
CA ARG A 122 18.11 2.77 4.61
C ARG A 122 17.81 2.82 3.12
N VAL A 123 16.62 3.33 2.77
CA VAL A 123 16.20 3.49 1.38
C VAL A 123 15.67 4.91 1.18
N THR A 124 16.03 5.55 0.08
CA THR A 124 15.39 6.80 -0.35
C THR A 124 14.63 6.55 -1.65
N VAL A 125 13.35 6.90 -1.64
CA VAL A 125 12.45 6.73 -2.78
C VAL A 125 11.93 8.10 -3.19
N ASP A 126 12.20 8.49 -4.43
CA ASP A 126 11.60 9.65 -5.06
C ASP A 126 10.24 9.26 -5.66
N SER A 127 9.26 10.17 -5.63
CA SER A 127 7.92 9.88 -6.13
C SER A 127 7.85 9.66 -7.64
N THR A 128 8.86 10.14 -8.39
CA THR A 128 8.92 10.08 -9.86
C THR A 128 10.12 9.30 -10.39
N ALA A 129 11.31 9.50 -9.82
CA ALA A 129 12.54 8.83 -10.24
C ALA A 129 12.70 7.43 -9.62
N GLY A 130 11.82 7.05 -8.68
CA GLY A 130 11.88 5.76 -7.99
C GLY A 130 12.98 5.69 -6.94
N VAL A 131 13.59 4.50 -6.79
CA VAL A 131 14.61 4.27 -5.77
C VAL A 131 15.91 5.01 -6.12
N THR A 132 16.29 5.99 -5.29
CA THR A 132 17.46 6.85 -5.55
C THR A 132 18.66 6.50 -4.66
N SER A 133 18.45 5.83 -3.54
CA SER A 133 19.53 5.34 -2.67
C SER A 133 19.10 4.10 -1.90
N VAL A 134 20.04 3.17 -1.70
CA VAL A 134 19.88 1.93 -0.95
C VAL A 134 21.17 1.65 -0.16
N GLU A 135 21.05 1.51 1.16
CA GLU A 135 22.16 1.20 2.06
C GLU A 135 21.75 0.08 3.03
N PRO A 136 22.49 -1.05 3.11
CA PRO A 136 23.60 -1.41 2.23
C PRO A 136 23.12 -1.59 0.78
N ALA A 137 23.97 -1.33 -0.21
CA ALA A 137 23.62 -1.47 -1.64
C ALA A 137 23.22 -2.90 -2.04
N THR A 138 23.52 -3.89 -1.19
CA THR A 138 23.14 -5.29 -1.33
C THR A 138 21.75 -5.60 -0.82
N ALA A 139 21.06 -4.65 -0.20
CA ALA A 139 19.77 -4.90 0.43
C ALA A 139 18.74 -5.45 -0.57
N VAL A 140 17.87 -6.31 -0.06
CA VAL A 140 16.87 -7.03 -0.84
C VAL A 140 15.53 -7.03 -0.13
N VAL A 141 14.46 -7.30 -0.87
CA VAL A 141 13.09 -7.41 -0.36
C VAL A 141 12.56 -8.81 -0.61
N SER A 142 11.88 -9.40 0.38
CA SER A 142 11.08 -10.61 0.18
C SER A 142 9.69 -10.27 -0.34
N LEU A 143 9.23 -11.02 -1.34
CA LEU A 143 7.84 -11.00 -1.80
C LEU A 143 7.27 -12.42 -1.78
N VAL A 144 6.02 -12.53 -1.32
CA VAL A 144 5.23 -13.77 -1.37
C VAL A 144 4.02 -13.55 -2.28
N SER A 145 3.64 -14.57 -3.04
CA SER A 145 2.29 -14.64 -3.63
C SER A 145 1.48 -15.67 -2.84
N PRO A 146 0.74 -15.26 -1.80
CA PRO A 146 -0.02 -16.19 -0.96
C PRO A 146 -1.19 -16.77 -1.75
N GLU A 147 -1.44 -18.08 -1.80
CA GLU A 147 -2.51 -18.66 -2.64
C GLU A 147 -3.93 -18.15 -2.29
N ALA A 148 -4.17 -17.75 -1.04
CA ALA A 148 -5.39 -17.07 -0.59
C ALA A 148 -5.05 -15.76 0.13
N MET A 149 -5.71 -14.66 -0.25
CA MET A 149 -5.59 -13.35 0.39
C MET A 149 -6.86 -13.06 1.17
N HIS A 150 -6.90 -13.47 2.44
CA HIS A 150 -8.04 -13.17 3.32
C HIS A 150 -7.86 -11.82 4.04
N SER A 151 -6.61 -11.42 4.30
CA SER A 151 -6.22 -10.12 4.85
C SER A 151 -4.87 -9.75 4.24
N ILE A 152 -4.73 -8.53 3.73
CA ILE A 152 -3.47 -8.08 3.12
C ILE A 152 -2.35 -8.11 4.16
N ARG A 153 -2.64 -7.67 5.38
CA ARG A 153 -1.60 -7.57 6.41
C ARG A 153 -1.07 -8.95 6.81
N SER A 154 -1.97 -9.88 7.13
CA SER A 154 -1.59 -11.21 7.61
C SER A 154 -1.06 -12.12 6.50
N SER A 155 -1.65 -12.05 5.30
CA SER A 155 -1.29 -12.94 4.18
C SER A 155 -0.09 -12.43 3.37
N PHE A 156 0.19 -11.11 3.39
CA PHE A 156 1.27 -10.51 2.60
C PHE A 156 2.23 -9.68 3.45
N CYS A 157 1.79 -8.57 4.06
CA CYS A 157 2.71 -7.62 4.71
C CYS A 157 3.61 -8.27 5.77
N ASN A 158 3.07 -9.20 6.56
CA ASN A 158 3.81 -9.93 7.59
C ASN A 158 4.96 -10.81 7.06
N GLN A 159 5.03 -11.04 5.74
CA GLN A 159 6.03 -11.88 5.08
C GLN A 159 6.98 -11.07 4.17
N VAL A 160 6.80 -9.74 4.14
CA VAL A 160 7.48 -8.84 3.20
C VAL A 160 8.46 -7.97 3.98
N HIS A 161 9.72 -8.35 3.94
CA HIS A 161 10.79 -7.81 4.76
C HIS A 161 11.93 -7.25 3.91
N TYR A 162 12.67 -6.32 4.49
CA TYR A 162 14.03 -5.99 4.03
C TYR A 162 15.04 -6.97 4.65
N PHE A 163 16.04 -7.34 3.87
CA PHE A 163 17.25 -8.01 4.35
C PHE A 163 18.48 -7.25 3.87
N ALA A 164 19.59 -7.32 4.61
CA ALA A 164 20.82 -6.61 4.28
C ALA A 164 21.48 -7.16 3.00
N SER A 165 21.23 -8.44 2.68
CA SER A 165 21.67 -9.09 1.45
C SER A 165 20.84 -10.33 1.12
N ARG A 166 21.05 -10.92 -0.05
CA ARG A 166 20.46 -12.23 -0.40
C ARG A 166 20.97 -13.35 0.51
N GLU A 167 22.21 -13.27 0.99
CA GLU A 167 22.78 -14.24 1.94
C GLU A 167 22.08 -14.13 3.30
N ASP A 168 21.84 -12.90 3.76
CA ASP A 168 21.10 -12.60 4.98
C ASP A 168 19.66 -13.16 4.94
N ALA A 169 19.03 -13.15 3.76
CA ALA A 169 17.70 -13.72 3.54
C ALA A 169 17.66 -15.26 3.42
N ALA A 170 18.80 -15.95 3.33
CA ALA A 170 18.86 -17.36 2.94
C ALA A 170 18.20 -18.30 3.97
N GLY A 171 18.38 -18.01 5.28
CA GLY A 171 17.73 -18.76 6.34
C GLY A 171 16.20 -18.65 6.26
N TRP A 172 15.70 -17.42 6.13
CA TRP A 172 14.27 -17.14 6.00
C TRP A 172 13.67 -17.81 4.75
N LEU A 173 14.37 -17.80 3.62
CA LEU A 173 13.93 -18.46 2.38
C LEU A 173 13.77 -19.98 2.52
N THR A 174 14.57 -20.62 3.38
CA THR A 174 14.46 -22.07 3.61
C THR A 174 13.12 -22.42 4.26
N GLU A 175 12.60 -21.52 5.09
CA GLU A 175 11.30 -21.66 5.76
C GLU A 175 10.14 -21.18 4.86
N HIS A 176 10.42 -20.37 3.83
CA HIS A 176 9.44 -19.77 2.93
C HIS A 176 9.76 -20.07 1.45
N PRO A 177 9.68 -21.35 1.02
CA PRO A 177 10.16 -21.79 -0.29
C PRO A 177 9.40 -21.20 -1.49
N MET A 178 8.20 -20.65 -1.26
CA MET A 178 7.41 -19.96 -2.28
C MET A 178 7.70 -18.46 -2.38
N ALA A 179 8.55 -17.92 -1.50
CA ALA A 179 8.92 -16.52 -1.53
C ALA A 179 10.00 -16.26 -2.59
N GLN A 180 10.01 -15.03 -3.11
CA GLN A 180 11.06 -14.52 -3.97
C GLN A 180 11.84 -13.43 -3.25
N ILE A 181 13.15 -13.41 -3.48
CA ILE A 181 14.02 -12.31 -3.05
C ILE A 181 14.37 -11.47 -4.26
N LEU A 182 14.00 -10.20 -4.22
CA LEU A 182 14.24 -9.21 -5.26
C LEU A 182 15.21 -8.14 -4.75
N THR A 183 15.92 -7.48 -5.67
CA THR A 183 16.59 -6.23 -5.31
C THR A 183 15.54 -5.17 -4.95
N VAL A 184 15.93 -4.15 -4.18
CA VAL A 184 15.01 -3.05 -3.84
C VAL A 184 14.47 -2.36 -5.11
N ALA A 185 15.30 -2.22 -6.14
CA ALA A 185 14.89 -1.65 -7.43
C ALA A 185 13.86 -2.56 -8.14
N ASP A 186 14.12 -3.87 -8.23
CA ASP A 186 13.15 -4.79 -8.87
C ASP A 186 11.82 -4.85 -8.11
N ALA A 187 11.84 -4.78 -6.78
CA ALA A 187 10.64 -4.71 -5.98
C ALA A 187 9.86 -3.41 -6.24
N PHE A 188 10.55 -2.27 -6.38
CA PHE A 188 9.94 -1.01 -6.78
C PHE A 188 9.26 -1.08 -8.15
N GLU A 189 9.86 -1.75 -9.14
CA GLU A 189 9.26 -1.94 -10.47
C GLU A 189 7.98 -2.77 -10.43
N VAL A 190 7.94 -3.82 -9.60
CA VAL A 190 6.71 -4.58 -9.34
C VAL A 190 5.63 -3.66 -8.75
N GLY A 191 5.99 -2.84 -7.76
CA GLY A 191 5.10 -1.85 -7.17
C GLY A 191 4.60 -0.79 -8.15
N SER A 192 5.44 -0.34 -9.07
CA SER A 192 5.09 0.65 -10.09
C SER A 192 4.07 0.10 -11.09
N THR A 193 4.21 -1.18 -11.45
CA THR A 193 3.23 -1.87 -12.31
C THR A 193 1.89 -2.00 -11.59
N LEU A 194 1.92 -2.38 -10.31
CA LEU A 194 0.72 -2.45 -9.45
C LEU A 194 -0.02 -1.11 -9.39
N ILE A 195 0.70 -0.02 -9.11
CA ILE A 195 0.10 1.32 -9.03
C ILE A 195 -0.52 1.70 -10.38
N THR A 196 0.16 1.43 -11.48
CA THR A 196 -0.35 1.72 -12.83
C THR A 196 -1.68 1.00 -13.08
N GLU A 197 -1.74 -0.31 -12.81
CA GLU A 197 -2.96 -1.11 -12.96
C GLU A 197 -4.11 -0.65 -12.04
N MET A 198 -3.77 -0.24 -10.80
CA MET A 198 -4.74 0.31 -9.86
C MET A 198 -5.33 1.65 -10.32
N LEU A 199 -4.53 2.51 -10.95
CA LEU A 199 -4.94 3.84 -11.40
C LEU A 199 -5.64 3.83 -12.78
N GLU A 200 -5.27 2.91 -13.67
CA GLU A 200 -5.87 2.79 -15.00
C GLU A 200 -7.22 2.06 -14.99
N ARG A 201 -7.57 1.36 -13.90
CA ARG A 201 -8.89 0.73 -13.77
C ARG A 201 -10.00 1.78 -13.66
N PRO A 202 -11.05 1.71 -14.51
CA PRO A 202 -12.21 2.57 -14.36
C PRO A 202 -12.81 2.38 -12.95
N ARG A 203 -13.09 3.48 -12.25
CA ARG A 203 -13.91 3.45 -11.05
C ARG A 203 -15.32 2.97 -11.45
N THR A 204 -15.58 1.67 -11.40
CA THR A 204 -16.93 1.16 -11.60
C THR A 204 -17.78 1.57 -10.40
N GLY A 205 -18.54 2.65 -10.56
CA GLY A 205 -19.50 3.12 -9.56
C GLY A 205 -19.65 4.63 -9.53
N ALA A 206 -20.14 5.23 -10.63
CA ALA A 206 -20.93 6.47 -10.67
C ALA A 206 -21.11 6.92 -12.13
N ASP A 207 -21.85 6.17 -12.97
CA ASP A 207 -22.45 6.71 -14.20
C ASP A 207 -23.45 5.72 -14.84
N GLU A 208 -24.47 5.30 -14.07
CA GLU A 208 -25.69 4.72 -14.65
C GLU A 208 -26.95 5.38 -14.06
N LEU A 209 -26.98 6.71 -13.99
CA LEU A 209 -28.23 7.48 -13.82
C LEU A 209 -28.16 8.81 -14.59
N SER A 210 -27.85 8.74 -15.89
CA SER A 210 -28.07 9.87 -16.80
C SER A 210 -28.53 9.38 -18.19
N GLY A 211 -29.60 8.60 -18.20
CA GLY A 211 -30.23 8.12 -19.43
C GLY A 211 -31.74 8.29 -19.40
N SER A 212 -32.22 9.38 -20.02
CA SER A 212 -33.59 9.59 -20.50
C SER A 212 -34.61 10.22 -19.53
N CYS A 213 -34.54 11.54 -19.41
CA CYS A 213 -35.74 12.38 -19.35
C CYS A 213 -35.94 13.02 -20.74
N CYS A 214 -36.73 12.38 -21.60
CA CYS A 214 -37.40 13.03 -22.73
C CYS A 214 -38.79 12.40 -22.86
N GLY A 215 -39.82 13.12 -22.38
CA GLY A 215 -41.22 12.76 -22.62
C GLY A 215 -41.66 13.12 -24.04
N PRO A 216 -42.87 12.69 -24.43
CA PRO A 216 -43.70 13.53 -25.29
C PRO A 216 -45.12 13.65 -24.74
N GLU A 217 -45.49 14.87 -24.34
CA GLU A 217 -46.88 15.31 -24.49
C GLU A 217 -47.11 15.71 -25.96
N THR A 218 -48.34 15.52 -26.42
CA THR A 218 -48.94 15.94 -27.71
C THR A 218 -48.55 15.17 -28.99
N CYS A 219 -49.32 14.13 -29.27
CA CYS A 219 -49.84 13.85 -30.62
C CYS A 219 -51.20 13.12 -30.50
N CYS A 220 -52.29 13.89 -30.54
CA CYS A 220 -53.68 13.60 -30.95
C CYS A 220 -54.62 14.66 -30.36
#